data_AF-A0A6H9LN40-F1
#
_entry.id   AF-A0A6H9LN40-F1
#
_cell.length_a   1.000
_cell.length_b   1.000
_cell.length_c   1.000
_cell.angle_alpha   90.00
_cell.angle_beta   90.00
_cell.angle_gamma   90.00
#
_symmetry.space_group_name_H-M   'P 1'
#
loop_
_entity.id
_entity.type
_entity.pdbx_description
1 polymer ?
#
loop_
_entity_poly.entity_id
_entity_poly.type
_entity_poly.pdbx_seq_one_letter_code
_entity_poly.pdbx_strand_id
1 'polypeptide(L)'
;MTPQSIRLIPRIALFSAIIYIFSWATSFLLNVSLIFFIVFSCGYMWGFIPGMITGAVGMGLTTLFNPYGPAMPPIMIVQILGTMFSGVVGAFSYKYLNQNKNKLSVVLILISASLVCTIAYFLPLNIVDAWLFQPFWERFIVGSLWSLVSVASNIVIFTLLYPLLISFYEKERRLVC
;
A
#
# COMPACT_ATOMS: atom_id res chain seq x y z
N MET A 1 18.82 -21.96 -1.20
CA MET A 1 17.54 -21.36 -0.75
C MET A 1 17.16 -21.99 0.57
N THR A 2 16.96 -21.22 1.63
CA THR A 2 16.45 -21.78 2.89
C THR A 2 14.97 -22.15 2.71
N PRO A 3 14.45 -23.16 3.42
CA PRO A 3 13.04 -23.58 3.30
C PRO A 3 12.03 -22.46 3.58
N GLN A 4 12.44 -21.42 4.30
CA GLN A 4 11.66 -20.19 4.52
C GLN A 4 11.51 -19.34 3.24
N SER A 5 12.53 -19.27 2.38
CA SER A 5 12.48 -18.52 1.12
C SER A 5 11.46 -19.10 0.13
N ILE A 6 11.29 -20.44 0.10
CA ILE A 6 10.34 -21.11 -0.79
C ILE A 6 8.90 -20.77 -0.42
N ARG A 7 8.61 -20.62 0.88
CA ARG A 7 7.26 -20.26 1.36
C ARG A 7 6.91 -18.78 1.15
N LEU A 8 7.91 -17.91 0.97
CA LEU A 8 7.69 -16.47 0.73
C LEU A 8 7.14 -16.18 -0.67
N ILE A 9 7.59 -16.92 -1.68
CA ILE A 9 7.14 -16.76 -3.07
C ILE A 9 5.60 -16.88 -3.21
N PRO A 10 4.95 -17.98 -2.76
CA PRO A 10 3.51 -18.12 -2.86
C PRO A 10 2.76 -17.08 -2.02
N ARG A 11 3.34 -16.61 -0.91
CA ARG A 11 2.75 -15.54 -0.08
C ARG A 11 2.72 -14.20 -0.83
N ILE A 12 3.84 -13.82 -1.44
CA ILE A 12 3.94 -12.62 -2.29
C ILE A 12 2.94 -12.72 -3.45
N ALA A 13 2.87 -13.88 -4.12
CA ALA A 13 1.96 -14.10 -5.23
C ALA A 13 0.49 -13.96 -4.80
N LEU A 14 0.11 -14.60 -3.68
CA LEU A 14 -1.25 -14.56 -3.15
C LEU A 14 -1.65 -13.16 -2.72
N PHE A 15 -0.79 -12.42 -2.02
CA PHE A 15 -1.08 -11.04 -1.63
C PHE A 15 -1.10 -10.08 -2.82
N SER A 16 -0.28 -10.32 -3.84
CA SER A 16 -0.35 -9.56 -5.10
C SER A 16 -1.67 -9.80 -5.85
N ALA A 17 -2.16 -11.03 -5.86
CA ALA A 17 -3.47 -11.36 -6.43
C ALA A 17 -4.61 -10.72 -5.63
N ILE A 18 -4.52 -10.73 -4.29
CA ILE A 18 -5.47 -10.04 -3.41
C ILE A 18 -5.49 -8.53 -3.69
N ILE A 19 -4.32 -7.89 -3.88
CA ILE A 19 -4.23 -6.47 -4.27
C ILE A 19 -5.00 -6.21 -5.56
N TYR A 20 -4.77 -7.04 -6.59
CA TYR A 20 -5.48 -6.92 -7.87
C TYR A 20 -7.00 -7.03 -7.68
N ILE A 21 -7.47 -8.06 -6.97
CA ILE A 21 -8.91 -8.27 -6.73
C ILE A 21 -9.52 -7.12 -5.93
N PHE A 22 -8.86 -6.67 -4.86
CA PHE A 22 -9.38 -5.57 -4.05
C PHE A 22 -9.36 -4.25 -4.79
N SER A 23 -8.38 -4.01 -5.67
CA SER A 23 -8.40 -2.82 -6.53
C SER A 23 -9.67 -2.76 -7.38
N TRP A 24 -10.16 -3.92 -7.85
CA TRP A 24 -11.43 -4.01 -8.55
C TRP A 24 -12.62 -3.86 -7.61
N ALA A 25 -12.62 -4.56 -6.48
CA ALA A 25 -13.70 -4.50 -5.51
C ALA A 25 -13.94 -3.07 -4.98
N THR A 26 -12.87 -2.30 -4.78
CA THR A 26 -12.95 -0.92 -4.30
C THR A 26 -13.07 0.12 -5.40
N SER A 27 -13.10 -0.27 -6.69
CA SER A 27 -13.24 0.68 -7.80
C SER A 27 -14.57 1.47 -7.76
N PHE A 28 -15.62 0.89 -7.15
CA PHE A 28 -16.90 1.55 -6.92
C PHE A 28 -16.89 2.51 -5.73
N LEU A 29 -15.91 2.39 -4.82
CA LEU A 29 -15.75 3.28 -3.69
C LEU A 29 -14.87 4.46 -4.11
N LEU A 30 -15.39 5.68 -3.98
CA LEU A 30 -14.62 6.87 -4.34
C LEU A 30 -13.34 6.98 -3.50
N ASN A 31 -12.19 6.86 -4.16
CA ASN A 31 -10.87 7.13 -3.60
C ASN A 31 -10.51 6.32 -2.34
N VAL A 32 -11.18 5.19 -2.11
CA VAL A 32 -10.87 4.23 -1.05
C VAL A 32 -10.04 3.09 -1.64
N SER A 33 -8.82 2.89 -1.14
CA SER A 33 -7.93 1.84 -1.65
C SER A 33 -7.31 1.03 -0.52
N LEU A 34 -7.59 -0.27 -0.52
CA LEU A 34 -7.01 -1.22 0.45
C LEU A 34 -5.55 -1.58 0.12
N ILE A 35 -5.08 -1.22 -1.08
CA ILE A 35 -3.76 -1.61 -1.59
C ILE A 35 -2.64 -1.18 -0.63
N PHE A 36 -2.69 0.07 -0.16
CA PHE A 36 -1.66 0.62 0.74
C PHE A 36 -1.54 -0.20 2.02
N PHE A 37 -2.68 -0.56 2.63
CA PHE A 37 -2.70 -1.33 3.87
C PHE A 37 -2.22 -2.77 3.65
N ILE A 38 -2.61 -3.40 2.53
CA ILE A 38 -2.18 -4.77 2.21
C ILE A 38 -0.66 -4.82 1.99
N VAL A 39 -0.10 -3.89 1.21
CA VAL A 39 1.34 -3.83 0.95
C VAL A 39 2.12 -3.48 2.23
N PHE A 40 1.62 -2.52 3.02
CA PHE A 40 2.15 -2.22 4.35
C PHE A 40 2.18 -3.46 5.24
N SER A 41 1.11 -4.25 5.24
CA SER A 41 1.01 -5.49 6.02
C SER A 41 2.07 -6.53 5.60
N CYS A 42 2.29 -6.71 4.30
CA CYS A 42 3.36 -7.57 3.80
C CYS A 42 4.75 -7.11 4.25
N GLY A 43 4.98 -5.79 4.20
CA GLY A 43 6.21 -5.17 4.71
C GLY A 43 6.40 -5.39 6.21
N TYR A 44 5.33 -5.24 6.98
CA TYR A 44 5.32 -5.45 8.43
C TYR A 44 5.60 -6.91 8.80
N MET A 45 5.00 -7.87 8.10
CA MET A 45 5.08 -9.30 8.43
C MET A 45 6.37 -9.97 7.95
N TRP A 46 6.81 -9.66 6.72
CA TRP A 46 7.91 -10.37 6.06
C TRP A 46 9.11 -9.48 5.73
N GLY A 47 9.03 -8.18 6.04
CA GLY A 47 10.13 -7.23 5.88
C GLY A 47 10.13 -6.48 4.55
N PHE A 48 11.22 -5.73 4.35
CA PHE A 48 11.35 -4.74 3.27
C PHE A 48 11.23 -5.35 1.86
N ILE A 49 12.03 -6.37 1.55
CA ILE A 49 12.08 -6.95 0.20
C ILE A 49 10.72 -7.58 -0.19
N PRO A 50 10.09 -8.46 0.62
CA PRO A 50 8.80 -9.04 0.26
C PRO A 50 7.69 -7.99 0.15
N GLY A 51 7.68 -6.98 1.02
CA GLY A 51 6.72 -5.87 0.94
C GLY A 51 6.83 -5.11 -0.38
N MET A 52 8.05 -4.72 -0.77
CA MET A 52 8.27 -4.01 -2.04
C MET A 52 7.85 -4.85 -3.24
N ILE A 53 8.26 -6.12 -3.31
CA ILE A 53 7.93 -6.99 -4.46
C ILE A 53 6.41 -7.17 -4.55
N THR A 54 5.72 -7.36 -3.42
CA THR A 54 4.26 -7.50 -3.40
C THR A 54 3.57 -6.22 -3.89
N GLY A 55 4.07 -5.04 -3.47
CA GLY A 55 3.56 -3.76 -3.97
C GLY A 55 3.82 -3.55 -5.46
N ALA A 56 5.00 -3.95 -5.94
CA ALA A 56 5.37 -3.81 -7.35
C ALA A 56 4.53 -4.73 -8.25
N VAL A 57 4.41 -6.00 -7.88
CA VAL A 57 3.65 -6.99 -8.66
C VAL A 57 2.16 -6.70 -8.57
N GLY A 58 1.62 -6.47 -7.37
CA GLY A 58 0.19 -6.17 -7.19
C GLY A 58 -0.23 -4.91 -7.94
N MET A 59 0.57 -3.84 -7.87
CA MET A 59 0.27 -2.62 -8.63
C MET A 59 0.49 -2.81 -10.13
N GLY A 60 1.57 -3.48 -10.54
CA GLY A 60 1.83 -3.79 -11.95
C GLY A 60 0.70 -4.60 -12.59
N LEU A 61 0.13 -5.58 -11.89
CA LEU A 61 -1.05 -6.30 -12.35
C LEU A 61 -2.25 -5.37 -12.52
N THR A 62 -2.48 -4.51 -11.53
CA THR A 62 -3.61 -3.56 -11.51
C THR A 62 -3.52 -2.54 -12.64
N THR A 63 -2.32 -2.05 -12.95
CA THR A 63 -2.11 -1.01 -13.97
C THR A 63 -2.05 -1.58 -15.38
N LEU A 64 -1.50 -2.79 -15.57
CA LEU A 64 -1.39 -3.44 -16.88
C LEU A 64 -2.70 -4.09 -17.31
N PHE A 65 -3.37 -4.79 -16.40
CA PHE A 65 -4.61 -5.54 -16.68
C PHE A 65 -5.87 -4.76 -16.31
N ASN A 66 -5.82 -3.44 -16.45
CA ASN A 66 -6.99 -2.61 -16.24
C ASN A 66 -7.98 -2.77 -17.42
N PRO A 67 -9.25 -3.16 -17.22
CA PRO A 67 -10.34 -3.20 -18.20
C PRO A 67 -10.55 -1.88 -18.94
N TYR A 68 -10.23 -0.73 -18.33
CA TYR A 68 -10.28 0.57 -18.99
C TYR A 68 -9.07 0.87 -19.87
N GLY A 69 -8.14 -0.09 -19.98
CA GLY A 69 -6.89 0.02 -20.70
C GLY A 69 -5.68 0.25 -19.77
N PRO A 70 -4.48 -0.17 -20.20
CA PRO A 70 -3.29 -0.05 -19.38
C PRO A 70 -2.96 1.42 -19.09
N ALA A 71 -2.46 1.68 -17.87
CA ALA A 71 -1.99 3.01 -17.51
C ALA A 71 -0.82 3.45 -18.41
N MET A 72 -0.73 4.75 -18.70
CA MET A 72 0.41 5.28 -19.46
C MET A 72 1.72 4.99 -18.72
N PRO A 73 2.82 4.64 -19.43
CA PRO A 73 4.04 4.17 -18.79
C PRO A 73 4.60 5.08 -17.67
N PRO A 74 4.60 6.43 -17.79
CA PRO A 74 5.07 7.30 -16.70
C PRO A 74 4.22 7.19 -15.43
N ILE A 75 2.90 7.14 -15.59
CA ILE A 75 1.95 6.99 -14.48
C ILE A 75 2.14 5.63 -13.82
N MET A 76 2.25 4.58 -14.62
CA MET A 76 2.46 3.22 -14.13
C MET A 76 3.73 3.10 -13.29
N ILE A 77 4.85 3.66 -13.75
CA ILE A 77 6.12 3.62 -13.01
C ILE A 77 5.97 4.29 -11.64
N VAL A 78 5.38 5.48 -11.61
CA VAL A 78 5.19 6.22 -10.35
C VAL A 78 4.25 5.48 -9.40
N GLN A 79 3.18 4.89 -9.93
CA GLN A 79 2.25 4.06 -9.16
C GLN A 79 2.95 2.86 -8.51
N ILE A 80 3.75 2.13 -9.29
CA ILE A 80 4.55 0.99 -8.81
C ILE A 80 5.52 1.43 -7.72
N LEU A 81 6.27 2.53 -7.95
CA LEU A 81 7.24 3.02 -6.97
C LEU A 81 6.54 3.50 -5.67
N GLY A 82 5.41 4.18 -5.79
CA GLY A 82 4.62 4.63 -4.64
C GLY A 82 4.06 3.48 -3.82
N THR A 83 3.56 2.41 -4.46
CA THR A 83 3.07 1.23 -3.73
C THR A 83 4.21 0.44 -3.10
N MET A 84 5.35 0.27 -3.80
CA MET A 84 6.56 -0.34 -3.23
C MET A 84 6.98 0.34 -1.94
N PHE A 85 6.93 1.68 -1.91
CA PHE A 85 7.28 2.46 -0.73
C PHE A 85 6.38 2.17 0.48
N SER A 86 5.12 1.82 0.28
CA SER A 86 4.22 1.42 1.38
C SER A 86 4.71 0.16 2.11
N GLY A 87 5.33 -0.77 1.38
CA GLY A 87 5.94 -1.96 1.96
C GLY A 87 7.17 -1.63 2.80
N VAL A 88 7.94 -0.62 2.39
CA VAL A 88 9.07 -0.09 3.17
C VAL A 88 8.58 0.48 4.50
N VAL A 89 7.55 1.32 4.45
CA VAL A 89 6.96 1.94 5.65
C VAL A 89 6.46 0.86 6.63
N GLY A 90 5.84 -0.20 6.12
CA GLY A 90 5.43 -1.38 6.90
C GLY A 90 6.59 -2.03 7.66
N ALA A 91 7.68 -2.30 6.96
CA ALA A 91 8.86 -2.93 7.54
C ALA A 91 9.51 -2.06 8.63
N PHE A 92 9.59 -0.74 8.43
CA PHE A 92 10.10 0.18 9.46
C PHE A 92 9.18 0.28 10.67
N SER A 93 7.86 0.27 10.44
CA SER A 93 6.86 0.40 11.51
C SER A 93 6.82 -0.81 12.43
N TYR A 94 7.30 -1.98 11.98
CA TYR A 94 7.33 -3.23 12.75
C TYR A 94 7.96 -3.06 14.14
N LYS A 95 9.16 -2.47 14.22
CA LYS A 95 9.88 -2.32 15.49
C LYS A 95 9.12 -1.42 16.48
N TYR A 96 8.61 -0.29 15.99
CA TYR A 96 7.95 0.70 16.82
C TYR A 96 6.57 0.23 17.29
N LEU A 97 5.84 -0.50 16.46
CA LEU A 97 4.52 -1.03 16.80
C LEU A 97 4.61 -2.20 17.80
N ASN A 98 5.58 -3.10 17.66
CA ASN A 98 5.74 -4.21 18.61
C ASN A 98 6.30 -3.81 19.99
N GLN A 99 7.05 -2.70 20.08
CA GLN A 99 7.64 -2.24 21.34
C GLN A 99 6.70 -1.38 22.17
N ASN A 100 5.73 -0.72 21.54
CA ASN A 100 4.82 0.21 22.20
C ASN A 100 3.59 -0.50 22.76
N LYS A 101 3.38 -0.40 24.08
CA LYS A 101 2.16 -0.89 24.75
C LYS A 101 1.05 0.15 24.84
N ASN A 102 1.37 1.43 24.62
CA ASN A 102 0.40 2.52 24.72
C ASN A 102 -0.49 2.57 23.45
N LYS A 103 -1.80 2.46 23.63
CA LYS A 103 -2.79 2.50 22.54
C LYS A 103 -2.71 3.79 21.73
N LEU A 104 -2.49 4.93 22.39
CA LEU A 104 -2.44 6.22 21.71
C LEU A 104 -1.21 6.32 20.79
N SER A 105 -0.05 5.88 21.27
CA SER A 105 1.18 5.84 20.47
C SER A 105 1.05 4.92 19.24
N VAL A 106 0.41 3.76 19.39
CA VAL A 106 0.12 2.85 18.27
C VAL A 106 -0.76 3.53 17.23
N VAL A 107 -1.84 4.18 17.65
CA VAL A 107 -2.74 4.91 16.73
C VAL A 107 -1.99 6.03 16.01
N LEU A 108 -1.16 6.81 16.70
CA LEU A 108 -0.37 7.87 16.07
C LEU A 108 0.63 7.33 15.03
N ILE A 109 1.27 6.19 15.32
CA ILE A 109 2.17 5.53 14.36
C ILE A 109 1.41 5.06 13.12
N LEU A 110 0.20 4.53 13.29
CA LEU A 110 -0.63 4.10 12.15
C LEU A 110 -1.13 5.27 11.32
N ILE A 111 -1.54 6.36 11.96
CA ILE A 111 -1.92 7.61 11.28
C ILE A 111 -0.73 8.12 10.47
N SER A 112 0.45 8.23 11.08
CA SER A 112 1.64 8.72 10.38
C SER A 112 2.06 7.79 9.24
N ALA A 113 2.04 6.46 9.46
CA ALA A 113 2.32 5.49 8.42
C ALA A 113 1.34 5.61 7.24
N SER A 114 0.04 5.75 7.52
CA SER A 114 -0.99 5.90 6.48
C SER A 114 -0.80 7.19 5.67
N LEU A 115 -0.47 8.30 6.34
CA LEU A 115 -0.17 9.58 5.70
C LEU A 115 1.05 9.47 4.79
N VAL A 116 2.14 8.90 5.30
CA VAL A 116 3.38 8.72 4.54
C VAL A 116 3.16 7.85 3.32
N CYS A 117 2.47 6.70 3.45
CA CYS A 117 2.15 5.83 2.32
C CYS A 117 1.31 6.55 1.26
N THR A 118 0.27 7.26 1.69
CA THR A 118 -0.69 7.89 0.80
C THR A 118 -0.07 9.09 0.07
N ILE A 119 0.65 9.96 0.79
CA ILE A 119 1.31 11.13 0.20
C ILE A 119 2.43 10.70 -0.75
N ALA A 120 3.25 9.71 -0.36
CA ALA A 120 4.33 9.21 -1.21
C ALA A 120 3.83 8.61 -2.53
N TYR A 121 2.60 8.11 -2.57
CA TYR A 121 1.96 7.63 -3.78
C TYR A 121 1.30 8.77 -4.58
N PHE A 122 0.40 9.55 -3.96
CA PHE A 122 -0.42 10.51 -4.69
C PHE A 122 0.32 11.77 -5.11
N LEU A 123 1.29 12.25 -4.32
CA LEU A 123 1.99 13.49 -4.67
C LEU A 123 2.78 13.35 -5.98
N PRO A 124 3.65 12.34 -6.15
CA PRO A 124 4.34 12.14 -7.44
C PRO A 124 3.37 11.78 -8.56
N LEU A 125 2.32 11.00 -8.27
CA LEU A 125 1.31 10.61 -9.25
C LEU A 125 0.59 11.83 -9.83
N ASN A 126 0.13 12.76 -8.97
CA ASN A 126 -0.55 13.97 -9.38
C ASN A 126 0.37 14.91 -10.18
N ILE A 127 1.66 14.97 -9.84
CA ILE A 127 2.65 15.74 -10.62
C ILE A 127 2.77 15.18 -12.04
N VAL A 128 2.95 13.87 -12.18
CA VAL A 128 3.10 13.24 -13.50
C VAL A 128 1.80 13.32 -14.30
N ASP A 129 0.66 13.11 -13.67
CA ASP A 129 -0.66 13.22 -14.31
C ASP A 129 -0.93 14.65 -14.80
N ALA A 130 -0.64 15.68 -13.99
CA ALA A 130 -0.76 17.08 -14.37
C ALA A 130 0.21 17.49 -15.48
N TRP A 131 1.43 16.94 -15.48
CA TRP A 131 2.42 17.19 -16.53
C TRP A 131 1.97 16.60 -17.87
N LEU A 132 1.36 15.42 -17.87
CA LEU A 132 0.99 14.68 -19.06
C LEU A 132 -0.30 15.19 -19.73
N PHE A 133 -1.30 15.56 -18.93
CA PHE A 133 -2.65 15.91 -19.40
C PHE A 133 -3.01 17.37 -19.13
N GLN A 134 -2.08 18.28 -19.41
CA GLN A 134 -2.18 19.75 -19.28
C GLN A 134 -3.62 20.32 -19.36
N PRO A 135 -3.93 21.41 -18.61
CA PRO A 135 -2.99 22.33 -17.99
C PRO A 135 -2.55 21.93 -16.57
N PHE A 136 -1.28 22.19 -16.26
CA PHE A 136 -0.61 21.64 -15.08
C PHE A 136 -1.25 22.08 -13.75
N TRP A 137 -1.41 23.39 -13.51
CA TRP A 137 -1.77 23.89 -12.19
C TRP A 137 -3.19 23.51 -11.79
N GLU A 138 -4.12 23.64 -12.72
CA GLU A 138 -5.54 23.33 -12.53
C GLU A 138 -5.71 21.84 -12.24
N ARG A 139 -5.07 20.99 -13.05
CA ARG A 139 -5.13 19.54 -12.88
C ARG A 139 -4.45 19.08 -11.59
N PHE A 140 -3.28 19.64 -11.27
CA PHE A 140 -2.55 19.32 -10.05
C PHE A 140 -3.33 19.69 -8.78
N ILE A 141 -3.94 20.88 -8.75
CA ILE A 141 -4.74 21.34 -7.60
C ILE A 141 -5.95 20.43 -7.40
N VAL A 142 -6.71 20.16 -8.47
CA VAL A 142 -7.91 19.30 -8.39
C VAL A 142 -7.54 17.87 -7.98
N GLY A 143 -6.50 17.28 -8.58
CA GLY A 143 -6.03 15.95 -8.22
C GLY A 143 -5.54 15.85 -6.77
N SER A 144 -4.84 16.89 -6.30
CA SER A 144 -4.34 16.95 -4.92
C SER A 144 -5.47 17.08 -3.91
N LEU A 145 -6.49 17.89 -4.19
CA LEU A 145 -7.67 17.99 -3.33
C LEU A 145 -8.43 16.66 -3.26
N TRP A 146 -8.57 15.95 -4.39
CA TRP A 146 -9.19 14.63 -4.40
C TRP A 146 -8.40 13.59 -3.61
N SER A 147 -7.07 13.67 -3.62
CA SER A 147 -6.22 12.76 -2.85
C SER A 147 -6.41 12.89 -1.33
N LEU A 148 -6.96 14.01 -0.83
CA LEU A 148 -7.29 14.16 0.59
C LEU A 148 -8.35 13.16 1.05
N VAL A 149 -9.26 12.77 0.14
CA VAL A 149 -10.25 11.71 0.43
C VAL A 149 -9.53 10.38 0.63
N SER A 150 -8.53 10.07 -0.19
CA SER A 150 -7.70 8.89 0.00
C SER A 150 -6.91 8.94 1.30
N VAL A 151 -6.36 10.10 1.67
CA VAL A 151 -5.68 10.29 2.95
C VAL A 151 -6.61 10.00 4.13
N ALA A 152 -7.78 10.61 4.14
CA ALA A 152 -8.77 10.39 5.20
C ALA A 152 -9.21 8.91 5.26
N SER A 153 -9.48 8.30 4.10
CA SER A 153 -9.89 6.90 4.04
C SER A 153 -8.79 5.95 4.54
N ASN A 154 -7.52 6.18 4.18
CA ASN A 154 -6.41 5.35 4.61
C ASN A 154 -6.10 5.47 6.11
N ILE A 155 -6.29 6.66 6.71
CA ILE A 155 -6.19 6.81 8.17
C ILE A 155 -7.18 5.89 8.87
N VAL A 156 -8.43 5.85 8.40
CA VAL A 156 -9.47 4.98 8.95
C VAL A 156 -9.13 3.51 8.68
N ILE A 157 -8.72 3.15 7.47
CA ILE A 157 -8.36 1.77 7.11
C ILE A 157 -7.22 1.25 7.99
N PHE A 158 -6.14 2.01 8.14
CA PHE A 158 -4.97 1.58 8.90
C PHE A 158 -5.31 1.38 10.38
N THR A 159 -6.05 2.31 10.98
CA THR A 159 -6.42 2.22 12.40
C THR A 159 -7.43 1.09 12.65
N LEU A 160 -8.39 0.89 11.74
CA LEU A 160 -9.44 -0.13 11.86
C LEU A 160 -8.93 -1.55 11.59
N LEU A 161 -8.07 -1.74 10.58
CA LEU A 161 -7.60 -3.06 10.17
C LEU A 161 -6.32 -3.50 10.89
N TYR A 162 -5.64 -2.62 11.62
CA TYR A 162 -4.44 -2.99 12.37
C TYR A 162 -4.63 -4.13 13.39
N PRO A 163 -5.72 -4.20 14.18
CA PRO A 163 -5.97 -5.34 15.07
C PRO A 163 -6.04 -6.68 14.30
N LEU A 164 -6.60 -6.66 13.09
CA LEU A 164 -6.66 -7.83 12.20
C LEU A 164 -5.26 -8.24 11.75
N LEU A 165 -4.42 -7.27 11.39
CA LEU A 165 -3.02 -7.49 11.03
C LEU A 165 -2.23 -8.16 12.16
N ILE A 166 -2.37 -7.70 13.40
CA ILE A 166 -1.69 -8.33 14.55
C ILE A 166 -2.14 -9.79 14.71
N SER A 167 -3.45 -10.05 14.64
CA SER A 167 -3.98 -11.41 14.77
C SER A 167 -3.42 -12.36 13.70
N PHE A 168 -3.32 -11.90 12.45
CA PHE A 168 -2.71 -12.68 11.37
C PHE A 168 -1.21 -12.87 11.59
N TYR A 169 -0.49 -11.82 11.99
CA TYR A 169 0.94 -11.89 12.27
C TYR A 169 1.27 -12.90 13.39
N GLU A 170 0.49 -12.91 14.48
CA GLU A 170 0.69 -13.87 15.57
C GLU A 170 0.45 -15.31 15.13
N LYS A 171 -0.60 -15.56 14.33
CA LYS A 171 -0.87 -16.89 13.76
C LYS A 171 0.26 -17.32 12.84
N GLU A 172 0.70 -16.43 11.97
CA GLU A 172 1.81 -16.65 11.04
C GLU A 172 3.09 -17.02 11.79
N ARG A 173 3.43 -16.29 12.86
CA ARG A 173 4.61 -16.55 13.68
C ARG A 173 4.57 -17.92 14.36
N ARG A 174 3.41 -18.35 14.86
CA ARG A 174 3.22 -19.67 15.49
C ARG A 174 3.37 -20.85 14.52
N LEU A 175 3.17 -20.64 13.21
CA LEU A 175 3.32 -21.69 12.19
C LEU A 175 4.76 -21.84 11.69
N VAL A 176 5.62 -20.87 12.00
CA VAL A 176 7.02 -20.81 11.55
C VAL A 176 8.00 -21.21 12.68
N CYS A 177 7.63 -21.01 13.95
CA CYS A 177 8.32 -21.54 15.12
C CYS A 177 7.86 -22.96 15.45
#